data_AF-A0A2N6VI67-F1
#
_entry.id   AF-A0A2N6VI67-F1
#
_cell.length_a   1.000
_cell.length_b   1.000
_cell.length_c   1.000
_cell.angle_alpha   90.00
_cell.angle_beta   90.00
_cell.angle_gamma   90.00
#
_symmetry.space_group_name_H-M   'P 1'
#
loop_
_entity.id
_entity.type
_entity.pdbx_description
1 polymer ?
#
loop_
_entity_poly.entity_id
_entity_poly.type
_entity_poly.pdbx_seq_one_letter_code
_entity_poly.pdbx_strand_id
1 'polypeptide(L)'
;AVMFGGPAVNLVLGIVFLGLVLMGIGVPGLSTQLSGVVECAVDAETAQKRGPNAECQPGDTPAPAKAAGLKPGDTITAVDDTPVDTWEQVQELIAASAGRTVTVAYERDG
;
A
#
# COMPACT_ATOMS: atom_id res chain seq x y z
N ALA A 1 47.73 15.68 8.42
CA ALA A 1 46.46 14.95 8.17
C ALA A 1 45.30 15.59 8.94
N VAL A 2 44.95 16.85 8.63
CA VAL A 2 43.94 17.62 9.39
C VAL A 2 42.76 18.08 8.51
N MET A 3 42.80 17.81 7.20
CA MET A 3 41.74 18.17 6.24
C MET A 3 40.63 17.11 6.11
N PHE A 4 40.70 15.98 6.80
CA PHE A 4 39.71 14.90 6.68
C PHE A 4 38.60 14.96 7.74
N GLY A 5 38.69 15.90 8.70
CA GLY A 5 37.74 15.99 9.81
C GLY A 5 36.33 16.35 9.37
N GLY A 6 36.17 17.20 8.34
CA GLY A 6 34.85 17.61 7.84
C GLY A 6 34.04 16.43 7.29
N PRO A 7 34.52 15.76 6.22
CA PRO A 7 33.82 14.61 5.64
C PRO A 7 33.66 13.43 6.62
N ALA A 8 34.66 13.16 7.47
CA ALA A 8 34.59 12.05 8.42
C ALA A 8 33.55 12.27 9.51
N VAL A 9 33.43 13.48 10.07
CA VAL A 9 32.40 13.79 11.08
C VAL A 9 31.00 13.71 10.48
N ASN A 10 30.81 14.15 9.23
CA ASN A 10 29.52 14.00 8.56
C ASN A 10 29.15 12.52 8.32
N LEU A 11 30.13 11.66 7.99
CA LEU A 11 29.90 10.22 7.88
C LEU A 11 29.55 9.58 9.23
N VAL A 12 30.23 9.97 10.31
CA VAL A 12 29.92 9.48 11.66
C VAL A 12 28.51 9.91 12.07
N LEU A 13 28.16 11.18 11.88
CA LEU A 13 26.81 11.68 12.14
C LEU A 13 25.77 10.97 11.26
N GLY A 14 26.08 10.73 9.99
CA GLY A 14 25.23 9.99 9.07
C GLY A 14 24.96 8.56 9.52
N ILE A 15 25.98 7.82 9.97
CA ILE A 15 25.83 6.45 10.50
C ILE A 15 25.01 6.48 11.81
N VAL A 16 25.26 7.45 12.69
CA VAL A 16 24.51 7.60 13.94
C VAL A 16 23.03 7.91 13.67
N PHE A 17 22.73 8.88 12.81
CA PHE A 17 21.35 9.21 12.46
C PHE A 17 20.65 8.07 11.72
N LEU A 18 21.34 7.41 10.78
CA LEU A 18 20.81 6.24 10.09
C LEU A 18 20.50 5.11 11.07
N GLY A 19 21.42 4.82 12.00
CA GLY A 19 21.21 3.82 13.05
C GLY A 19 20.03 4.14 13.96
N LEU A 20 19.88 5.40 14.37
CA LEU A 20 18.74 5.86 15.16
C LEU A 20 17.41 5.71 14.42
N VAL A 21 17.37 6.03 13.13
CA VAL A 21 16.16 5.85 12.30
C VAL A 21 15.83 4.37 12.14
N LEU A 22 16.83 3.52 11.84
CA LEU A 22 16.61 2.08 11.64
C LEU A 22 16.18 1.38 12.93
N MET A 23 16.70 1.78 14.09
CA MET A 23 16.31 1.21 15.38
C MET A 23 15.00 1.79 15.92
N GLY A 24 14.72 3.08 15.67
CA GLY A 24 13.55 3.78 16.21
C GLY A 24 12.29 3.64 15.35
N ILE A 25 12.42 3.86 14.04
CA ILE A 25 11.30 3.80 13.08
C ILE A 25 11.20 2.40 12.45
N GLY A 26 12.31 1.66 12.37
CA GLY A 26 12.38 0.36 11.73
C GLY A 26 12.76 0.44 10.25
N VAL A 27 12.79 -0.71 9.59
CA VAL A 27 12.99 -0.82 8.13
C VAL A 27 11.63 -0.75 7.46
N PRO A 28 11.44 0.07 6.40
CA PRO A 28 10.21 0.03 5.63
C PRO A 28 10.05 -1.36 4.99
N GLY A 29 9.10 -2.15 5.49
CA GLY A 29 8.69 -3.39 4.85
C GLY A 29 7.75 -3.09 3.70
N LEU A 30 7.99 -3.70 2.54
CA LEU A 30 6.98 -3.78 1.48
C LEU A 30 5.84 -4.64 2.03
N SER A 31 4.79 -3.98 2.51
CA SER A 31 3.65 -4.66 3.13
C SER A 31 2.52 -4.78 2.12
N THR A 32 1.90 -5.95 2.04
CA THR A 32 0.61 -6.16 1.37
C THR A 32 -0.57 -5.74 2.24
N GLN A 33 -0.31 -5.02 3.33
CA GLN A 33 -1.33 -4.51 4.25
C GLN A 33 -2.08 -3.33 3.65
N LEU A 34 -3.39 -3.44 3.60
CA LEU A 34 -4.28 -2.42 3.09
C LEU A 34 -4.30 -1.22 4.04
N SER A 35 -3.69 -0.10 3.61
CA SER A 35 -3.70 1.16 4.37
C SER A 35 -5.06 1.86 4.32
N GLY A 36 -5.87 1.57 3.31
CA GLY A 36 -7.19 2.16 3.11
C GLY A 36 -7.94 1.39 2.03
N VAL A 37 -9.27 1.32 2.17
CA VAL A 37 -10.15 0.72 1.17
C VAL A 37 -11.01 1.82 0.58
N VAL A 38 -10.98 1.97 -0.74
CA VAL A 38 -11.83 2.93 -1.45
C VAL A 38 -13.29 2.59 -1.16
N GLU A 39 -14.08 3.59 -0.81
CA GLU A 39 -15.46 3.33 -0.39
C GLU A 39 -16.43 3.16 -1.56
N CYS A 40 -16.23 3.89 -2.66
CA CYS A 40 -17.09 3.85 -3.83
C CYS A 40 -16.27 3.83 -5.12
N ALA A 41 -16.70 3.01 -6.07
CA ALA A 41 -16.19 3.02 -7.42
C ALA A 41 -17.03 3.99 -8.27
N VAL A 42 -16.36 4.99 -8.84
CA VAL A 42 -16.93 5.91 -9.82
C VAL A 42 -16.20 5.74 -11.16
N ASP A 43 -16.85 6.13 -12.25
CA ASP A 43 -16.19 6.12 -13.56
C ASP A 43 -15.05 7.16 -13.62
N ALA A 44 -14.18 7.01 -14.62
CA ALA A 44 -12.98 7.84 -14.75
C ALA A 44 -13.31 9.33 -14.94
N GLU A 45 -14.41 9.66 -15.64
CA GLU A 45 -14.84 11.04 -15.83
C GLU A 45 -15.31 11.69 -14.53
N THR A 46 -16.07 10.95 -13.73
CA THR A 46 -16.58 11.40 -12.44
C THR A 46 -15.44 11.53 -11.43
N ALA A 47 -14.49 10.59 -11.43
CA ALA A 47 -13.28 10.67 -10.62
C ALA A 47 -12.47 11.95 -10.94
N GLN A 48 -12.34 12.31 -12.22
CA GLN A 48 -11.60 13.51 -12.62
C GLN A 48 -12.33 14.80 -12.21
N LYS A 49 -13.66 14.82 -12.25
CA LYS A 49 -14.48 15.98 -11.85
C LYS A 49 -14.51 16.20 -10.35
N ARG A 50 -14.64 15.11 -9.57
CA ARG A 50 -14.79 15.19 -8.10
C ARG A 50 -13.45 15.19 -7.37
N GLY A 51 -12.38 14.72 -8.01
CA GLY A 51 -11.03 14.64 -7.43
C GLY A 51 -10.79 13.34 -6.66
N PRO A 52 -9.52 13.07 -6.27
CA PRO A 52 -9.09 11.79 -5.69
C PRO A 52 -9.64 11.50 -4.29
N ASN A 53 -10.11 12.53 -3.59
CA ASN A 53 -10.64 12.42 -2.21
C ASN A 53 -12.15 12.74 -2.15
N ALA A 54 -12.85 12.59 -3.28
CA ALA A 54 -14.28 12.84 -3.31
C ALA A 54 -15.03 11.90 -2.36
N GLU A 55 -15.90 12.47 -1.53
CA GLU A 55 -16.82 11.68 -0.72
C GLU A 55 -17.83 10.94 -1.61
N CYS A 56 -18.20 9.74 -1.19
CA CYS A 56 -19.26 8.96 -1.82
C CYS A 56 -20.58 9.74 -1.81
N GLN A 57 -21.25 9.82 -2.96
CA GLN A 57 -22.56 10.45 -3.10
C GLN A 57 -23.68 9.40 -3.19
N PRO A 58 -24.94 9.78 -2.88
CA PRO A 58 -26.10 8.91 -3.07
C PRO A 58 -26.23 8.50 -4.55
N GLY A 59 -26.06 7.20 -4.84
CA GLY A 59 -26.09 6.64 -6.20
C GLY A 59 -24.75 6.10 -6.70
N ASP A 60 -23.65 6.36 -6.01
CA ASP A 60 -22.35 5.76 -6.34
C ASP A 60 -22.36 4.25 -6.01
N THR A 61 -21.68 3.45 -6.83
CA THR A 61 -21.58 2.00 -6.61
C THR A 61 -20.47 1.72 -5.58
N PRO A 62 -20.69 0.83 -4.58
CA PRO A 62 -19.64 0.44 -3.65
C PRO A 62 -18.41 -0.09 -4.39
N ALA A 63 -17.22 0.24 -3.92
CA ALA A 63 -16.01 -0.29 -4.54
C ALA A 63 -15.95 -1.82 -4.36
N PRO A 64 -15.39 -2.57 -5.33
CA PRO A 64 -15.31 -4.04 -5.26
C PRO A 64 -14.67 -4.55 -3.97
N ALA A 65 -13.60 -3.90 -3.50
CA ALA A 65 -12.92 -4.28 -2.25
C ALA A 65 -13.80 -4.09 -1.00
N LYS A 66 -14.57 -3.00 -0.94
CA LYS A 66 -15.54 -2.75 0.14
C LYS A 66 -16.71 -3.73 0.06
N ALA A 67 -17.19 -4.01 -1.15
CA ALA A 67 -18.24 -5.01 -1.38
C ALA A 67 -17.79 -6.42 -0.96
N ALA A 68 -16.50 -6.73 -1.12
CA ALA A 68 -15.87 -7.97 -0.64
C ALA A 68 -15.61 -7.99 0.88
N GLY A 69 -15.84 -6.87 1.59
CA GLY A 69 -15.66 -6.79 3.05
C GLY A 69 -14.22 -6.61 3.52
N LEU A 70 -13.30 -6.25 2.61
CA LEU A 70 -11.94 -5.88 2.97
C LEU A 70 -11.95 -4.61 3.81
N LYS A 71 -11.05 -4.56 4.80
CA LYS A 71 -10.89 -3.44 5.73
C LYS A 71 -9.44 -2.96 5.75
N PRO A 72 -9.20 -1.70 6.13
CA PRO A 72 -7.85 -1.25 6.47
C PRO A 72 -7.25 -2.15 7.55
N GLY A 73 -5.99 -2.54 7.37
CA GLY A 73 -5.27 -3.50 8.22
C GLY A 73 -5.26 -4.94 7.70
N ASP A 74 -6.07 -5.29 6.71
CA ASP A 74 -6.04 -6.62 6.09
C ASP A 74 -4.74 -6.82 5.30
N THR A 75 -4.11 -7.97 5.47
CA THR A 75 -2.89 -8.34 4.73
C THR A 75 -3.26 -9.36 3.67
N ILE A 76 -3.06 -9.02 2.39
CA ILE A 76 -3.38 -9.95 1.29
C ILE A 76 -2.29 -11.03 1.21
N THR A 77 -2.71 -12.29 1.22
CA THR A 77 -1.82 -13.47 1.20
C THR A 77 -1.88 -14.24 -0.12
N ALA A 78 -3.02 -14.18 -0.82
CA ALA A 78 -3.15 -14.76 -2.17
C ALA A 78 -4.23 -14.06 -3.00
N VAL A 79 -4.06 -14.12 -4.31
CA VAL A 79 -5.05 -13.72 -5.31
C VAL A 79 -5.33 -14.93 -6.20
N ASP A 80 -6.58 -15.38 -6.21
CA ASP A 80 -7.01 -16.71 -6.65
C ASP A 80 -6.16 -17.81 -5.98
N ASP A 81 -5.54 -18.68 -6.77
CA ASP A 81 -4.65 -19.76 -6.31
C ASP A 81 -3.16 -19.33 -6.29
N THR A 82 -2.87 -18.03 -6.46
CA THR A 82 -1.51 -17.50 -6.54
C THR A 82 -1.13 -16.79 -5.24
N PRO A 83 -0.16 -17.31 -4.46
CA PRO A 83 0.39 -16.61 -3.30
C PRO A 83 1.06 -15.30 -3.74
N VAL A 84 0.89 -14.27 -2.92
CA VAL A 84 1.47 -12.94 -3.19
C VAL A 84 2.27 -12.47 -1.99
N ASP A 85 3.49 -12.00 -2.27
CA ASP A 85 4.41 -11.49 -1.25
C ASP A 85 4.60 -9.97 -1.36
N THR A 86 4.23 -9.38 -2.51
CA THR A 86 4.40 -7.94 -2.75
C THR A 86 3.12 -7.29 -3.28
N TRP A 87 2.99 -5.99 -3.01
CA TRP A 87 1.86 -5.20 -3.48
C TRP A 87 1.82 -5.07 -5.01
N GLU A 88 2.98 -5.07 -5.67
CA GLU A 88 3.06 -5.07 -7.13
C GLU A 88 2.41 -6.33 -7.73
N GLN A 89 2.64 -7.50 -7.13
CA GLN A 89 2.03 -8.76 -7.59
C GLN A 89 0.51 -8.73 -7.46
N VAL A 90 0.00 -8.20 -6.35
CA VAL A 90 -1.45 -8.00 -6.15
C VAL A 90 -2.03 -7.13 -7.27
N GLN A 91 -1.40 -5.98 -7.54
CA GLN A 91 -1.88 -5.06 -8.57
C GLN A 91 -1.84 -5.69 -9.96
N GLU A 92 -0.76 -6.41 -10.29
CA GLU A 92 -0.61 -7.07 -11.59
C GLU A 92 -1.68 -8.15 -11.80
N LEU A 93 -1.92 -9.00 -10.81
CA LEU A 93 -2.92 -10.08 -10.87
C LEU A 93 -4.34 -9.54 -10.98
N ILE A 94 -4.66 -8.46 -10.26
CA ILE A 94 -5.96 -7.79 -10.35
C ILE A 94 -6.14 -7.13 -11.72
N ALA A 95 -5.12 -6.42 -12.21
CA ALA A 95 -5.17 -5.76 -13.52
C ALA A 95 -5.33 -6.78 -14.66
N ALA A 96 -4.62 -7.91 -14.60
CA ALA A 96 -4.76 -9.01 -15.55
C ALA A 96 -6.12 -9.72 -15.50
N SER A 97 -6.87 -9.50 -14.42
CA SER A 97 -8.18 -10.11 -14.18
C SER A 97 -9.34 -9.13 -14.36
N ALA A 98 -9.10 -8.00 -15.04
CA ALA A 98 -10.13 -7.05 -15.40
C ALA A 98 -11.34 -7.74 -16.06
N GLY A 99 -12.54 -7.47 -15.53
CA GLY A 99 -13.80 -8.03 -16.01
C GLY A 99 -14.12 -9.45 -15.54
N ARG A 100 -13.30 -10.06 -14.67
CA ARG A 100 -13.55 -11.37 -14.04
C ARG A 100 -13.69 -11.23 -12.53
N THR A 101 -14.41 -12.16 -11.91
CA THR A 101 -14.42 -12.32 -10.46
C THR A 101 -13.15 -13.04 -10.03
N VAL A 102 -12.47 -12.51 -9.01
CA VAL A 102 -11.22 -13.01 -8.45
C VAL A 102 -11.42 -13.24 -6.97
N THR A 103 -10.88 -14.34 -6.44
CA THR A 103 -10.86 -14.63 -5.00
C THR A 103 -9.66 -13.95 -4.37
N VAL A 104 -9.82 -13.28 -3.23
CA VAL A 104 -8.70 -12.67 -2.52
C VAL A 104 -8.62 -13.30 -1.13
N ALA A 105 -7.52 -13.98 -0.84
CA ALA A 105 -7.23 -14.46 0.50
C ALA A 105 -6.52 -13.36 1.29
N TYR A 106 -6.98 -13.13 2.51
CA TYR A 106 -6.43 -12.13 3.41
C TYR A 106 -6.38 -12.63 4.84
N GLU A 107 -5.45 -12.06 5.60
CA GLU A 107 -5.26 -12.27 7.01
C GLU A 107 -5.59 -10.98 7.77
N ARG A 108 -6.28 -11.12 8.90
CA ARG A 108 -6.69 -10.02 9.76
C ARG A 108 -6.34 -10.38 11.19
N ASP A 109 -5.59 -9.51 11.85
CA ASP A 109 -5.15 -9.63 13.25
C ASP A 109 -4.14 -10.77 13.58
N GLY A 110 -3.54 -11.40 12.56
CA GLY A 110 -2.52 -12.45 12.74
C GLY A 110 -3.13 -13.82 13.03
#